data_AF-A0A354QRQ6-F1
#
_entry.id   AF-A0A354QRQ6-F1
#
_cell.length_a   1.000
_cell.length_b   1.000
_cell.length_c   1.000
_cell.angle_alpha   90.00
_cell.angle_beta   90.00
_cell.angle_gamma   90.00
#
_symmetry.space_group_name_H-M   'P 1'
#
loop_
_entity.id
_entity.type
_entity.pdbx_description
1 polymer ?
#
loop_
_entity_poly.entity_id
_entity_poly.type
_entity_poly.pdbx_seq_one_letter_code
_entity_poly.pdbx_strand_id
1 'polypeptide(L)'
;MVYTSLTSPENRDYTYDLKIAHLYGNLMNTYGDNGNILMLKYVAEKLGARVQIDIVSLEDEFDKDYYDLAFFGGGQDYEQTIVARDLPAKKDSLEEFINHDGVVLAICGGFQLLGQYYIEASGRRIEGLGI
;
A
#
# COMPACT_ATOMS: atom_id res chain seq x y z
N MET A 1 11.69 -8.71 2.04
CA MET A 1 12.38 -7.73 2.90
C MET A 1 12.00 -6.35 2.40
N VAL A 2 11.42 -5.56 3.30
CA VAL A 2 11.03 -4.15 3.06
C VAL A 2 12.23 -3.37 2.52
N TYR A 3 11.99 -2.55 1.50
CA TYR A 3 13.03 -1.67 0.95
C TYR A 3 12.46 -0.34 0.45
N THR A 4 13.27 0.71 0.55
CA THR A 4 12.92 2.04 0.04
C THR A 4 12.95 2.04 -1.49
N SER A 5 11.79 2.25 -2.08
CA SER A 5 11.62 2.33 -3.53
C SER A 5 11.84 3.74 -4.07
N LEU A 6 11.46 4.77 -3.30
CA LEU A 6 11.62 6.17 -3.65
C LEU A 6 11.91 7.00 -2.40
N THR A 7 12.75 8.01 -2.55
CA THR A 7 12.96 9.04 -1.54
C THR A 7 13.01 10.41 -2.20
N SER A 8 12.71 11.44 -1.41
CA SER A 8 12.84 12.84 -1.84
C SER A 8 14.31 13.24 -1.84
N PRO A 9 14.76 14.11 -2.76
CA PRO A 9 16.15 14.52 -2.82
C PRO A 9 16.52 15.38 -1.60
N GLU A 10 17.75 15.24 -1.09
CA GLU A 10 18.26 15.96 0.09
C GLU A 10 18.60 17.44 -0.18
N ASN A 11 18.44 17.91 -1.42
CA ASN A 11 18.84 19.26 -1.84
C ASN A 11 17.74 20.32 -1.65
N ARG A 12 16.75 20.05 -0.82
CA ARG A 12 15.63 20.95 -0.50
C ARG A 12 15.38 20.95 0.99
N ASP A 13 14.96 22.10 1.52
CA ASP A 13 14.49 22.21 2.88
C ASP A 13 13.04 21.73 2.95
N TYR A 14 12.80 20.67 3.72
CA TYR A 14 11.48 20.15 4.04
C TYR A 14 11.14 20.49 5.49
N THR A 15 9.87 20.80 5.77
CA THR A 15 9.36 21.10 7.11
C THR A 15 8.79 19.87 7.79
N TYR A 16 8.32 18.90 7.01
CA TYR A 16 7.65 17.69 7.48
C TYR A 16 8.35 16.45 6.93
N ASP A 17 8.06 15.30 7.55
CA ASP A 17 8.42 13.97 7.06
C ASP A 17 7.14 13.20 6.76
N LEU A 18 7.15 12.42 5.67
CA LEU A 18 6.04 11.56 5.28
C LEU A 18 6.56 10.20 4.81
N LYS A 19 6.13 9.15 5.49
CA LYS A 19 6.49 7.76 5.20
C LYS A 19 5.29 7.03 4.63
N ILE A 20 5.48 6.49 3.43
CA ILE A 20 4.43 5.82 2.67
C ILE A 20 4.76 4.33 2.55
N ALA A 21 3.87 3.47 3.04
CA ALA A 21 3.90 2.05 2.72
C ALA A 21 3.26 1.83 1.36
N HIS A 22 4.03 1.33 0.40
CA HIS A 22 3.53 0.85 -0.87
C HIS A 22 3.30 -0.67 -0.77
N LEU A 23 2.10 -1.03 -0.34
CA LEU A 23 1.70 -2.42 -0.12
C LEU A 23 1.77 -3.21 -1.43
N TYR A 24 2.61 -4.24 -1.45
CA TYR A 24 2.83 -5.15 -2.58
C TYR A 24 3.16 -4.44 -3.90
N GLY A 25 3.85 -3.29 -3.87
CA GLY A 25 4.13 -2.49 -5.07
C GLY A 25 4.93 -3.19 -6.19
N ASN A 26 5.56 -4.32 -5.88
CA ASN A 26 6.22 -5.22 -6.84
C ASN A 26 5.28 -6.22 -7.54
N LEU A 27 4.06 -6.43 -7.03
CA LEU A 27 3.04 -7.33 -7.59
C LEU A 27 1.80 -6.56 -8.07
N MET A 28 1.37 -5.54 -7.31
CA MET A 28 0.16 -4.75 -7.54
C MET A 28 0.50 -3.47 -8.30
N ASN A 29 1.03 -3.61 -9.51
CA ASN A 29 1.68 -2.54 -10.27
C ASN A 29 1.10 -2.30 -11.66
N THR A 30 -0.13 -2.77 -11.90
CA THR A 30 -0.74 -2.77 -13.23
C THR A 30 -1.55 -1.52 -13.53
N TYR A 31 -1.93 -1.35 -14.80
CA TYR A 31 -2.84 -0.29 -15.28
C TYR A 31 -2.44 1.16 -14.97
N GLY A 32 -1.18 1.40 -14.57
CA GLY A 32 -0.68 2.73 -14.23
C GLY A 32 -0.97 3.17 -12.79
N ASP A 33 -1.50 2.28 -11.93
CA ASP A 33 -1.90 2.64 -10.56
C ASP A 33 -0.72 3.08 -9.69
N ASN A 34 0.49 2.59 -9.96
CA ASN A 34 1.72 3.08 -9.30
C ASN A 34 2.01 4.57 -9.61
N GLY A 35 1.35 5.16 -10.61
CA GLY A 35 1.36 6.61 -10.82
C GLY A 35 0.83 7.39 -9.60
N ASN A 36 -0.06 6.80 -8.79
CA ASN A 36 -0.53 7.43 -7.56
C ASN A 36 0.61 7.65 -6.56
N ILE A 37 1.56 6.72 -6.43
CA ILE A 37 2.76 6.87 -5.60
C ILE A 37 3.60 8.06 -6.05
N LEU A 38 3.78 8.22 -7.36
CA LEU A 38 4.52 9.37 -7.92
C LEU A 38 3.78 10.68 -7.64
N MET A 39 2.45 10.69 -7.75
CA MET A 39 1.62 11.86 -7.47
C MET A 39 1.63 12.22 -5.98
N LEU A 40 1.51 11.25 -5.08
CA LEU A 40 1.61 11.46 -3.64
C LEU A 40 2.94 12.09 -3.27
N LYS A 41 4.05 11.53 -3.77
CA LYS A 41 5.39 12.12 -3.58
C LYS A 41 5.46 13.56 -4.07
N TYR A 42 5.03 13.80 -5.31
CA TYR A 42 5.09 15.11 -5.94
C TYR A 42 4.28 16.18 -5.19
N VAL A 43 3.06 15.84 -4.76
CA VAL A 43 2.18 16.77 -4.03
C VAL A 43 2.73 17.02 -2.63
N ALA A 44 3.17 15.97 -1.92
CA ALA A 44 3.74 16.10 -0.58
C ALA A 44 5.02 16.94 -0.58
N GLU A 45 5.92 16.76 -1.54
CA GLU A 45 7.12 17.61 -1.71
C GLU A 45 6.74 19.09 -1.92
N LYS A 46 5.66 19.36 -2.67
CA LYS A 46 5.16 20.73 -2.87
C LYS A 46 4.54 21.35 -1.62
N LEU A 47 4.05 20.51 -0.70
CA LEU A 47 3.54 20.92 0.61
C LEU A 47 4.65 20.98 1.67
N GLY A 48 5.91 20.74 1.28
CA GLY A 48 7.06 20.83 2.17
C GLY A 48 7.36 19.56 2.97
N ALA A 49 6.84 18.40 2.57
CA ALA A 49 7.14 17.12 3.21
C ALA A 49 8.26 16.36 2.48
N ARG A 50 9.24 15.86 3.24
CA ARG A 50 10.23 14.89 2.76
C ARG A 50 9.56 13.52 2.74
N VAL A 51 9.42 12.95 1.56
CA VAL A 51 8.76 11.65 1.36
C VAL A 51 9.77 10.52 1.28
N GLN A 52 9.53 9.45 2.03
CA GLN A 52 10.12 8.12 1.87
C GLN A 52 9.01 7.12 1.53
N ILE A 53 9.24 6.27 0.53
CA ILE A 53 8.27 5.27 0.08
C ILE A 53 8.90 3.91 0.10
N ASP A 54 8.39 3.04 0.97
CA ASP A 54 8.91 1.68 1.14
C ASP A 54 7.94 0.68 0.53
N ILE A 55 8.46 -0.28 -0.22
CA ILE A 55 7.66 -1.42 -0.66
C ILE A 55 7.62 -2.43 0.49
N VAL A 56 6.40 -2.71 0.97
CA VAL A 56 6.10 -3.73 1.97
C VAL A 56 5.36 -4.86 1.26
N SER A 57 5.99 -6.01 1.04
CA SER A 57 5.50 -7.05 0.14
C SER A 57 5.32 -8.41 0.82
N LEU A 58 5.38 -9.49 0.06
CA LEU A 58 5.28 -10.87 0.54
C LEU A 58 6.27 -11.11 1.67
N GLU A 59 5.79 -11.80 2.71
CA GLU A 59 6.58 -12.21 3.88
C GLU A 59 7.14 -11.04 4.72
N ASP A 60 6.87 -9.78 4.33
CA ASP A 60 7.21 -8.60 5.12
C ASP A 60 6.14 -8.32 6.19
N GLU A 61 6.55 -7.66 7.27
CA GLU A 61 5.62 -7.13 8.27
C GLU A 61 5.22 -5.70 7.91
N PHE A 62 3.97 -5.33 8.20
CA PHE A 62 3.50 -3.94 8.10
C PHE A 62 3.65 -3.25 9.47
N ASP A 63 4.56 -2.28 9.56
CA ASP A 63 4.80 -1.48 10.76
C ASP A 63 3.81 -0.30 10.83
N LYS A 64 2.69 -0.54 11.50
CA LYS A 64 1.59 0.42 11.70
C LYS A 64 2.01 1.74 12.38
N ASP A 65 3.11 1.73 13.15
CA ASP A 65 3.55 2.91 13.92
C ASP A 65 4.63 3.71 13.16
N TYR A 66 5.19 3.15 12.09
CA TYR A 66 6.23 3.78 11.28
C TYR A 66 5.69 4.58 10.08
N TYR A 67 4.59 4.14 9.48
CA TYR A 67 4.03 4.76 8.26
C TYR A 67 2.94 5.77 8.56
N ASP A 68 2.88 6.84 7.77
CA ASP A 68 1.83 7.87 7.84
C ASP A 68 0.69 7.59 6.85
N LEU A 69 0.99 6.88 5.75
CA LEU A 69 0.06 6.55 4.69
C LEU A 69 0.35 5.16 4.13
N ALA A 70 -0.69 4.39 3.84
CA ALA A 70 -0.59 3.14 3.06
C ALA A 70 -1.27 3.28 1.69
N PHE A 71 -0.56 2.91 0.64
CA PHE A 71 -1.08 2.82 -0.72
C PHE A 71 -1.15 1.35 -1.14
N PHE A 72 -2.30 0.93 -1.65
CA PHE A 72 -2.55 -0.44 -2.10
C PHE A 72 -3.16 -0.43 -3.52
N GLY A 73 -2.33 -0.68 -4.52
CA GLY A 73 -2.72 -0.65 -5.94
C GLY A 73 -3.49 -1.90 -6.41
N GLY A 74 -3.77 -1.94 -7.72
CA GLY A 74 -4.33 -3.10 -8.42
C GLY A 74 -3.27 -4.01 -9.06
N GLY A 75 -3.54 -5.31 -9.08
CA GLY A 75 -2.73 -6.33 -9.74
C GLY A 75 -3.55 -7.13 -10.74
N GLN A 76 -2.90 -8.07 -11.45
CA GLN A 76 -3.63 -9.06 -12.23
C GLN A 76 -4.21 -10.13 -11.30
N ASP A 77 -5.19 -10.88 -11.79
CA ASP A 77 -5.87 -11.94 -11.02
C ASP A 77 -4.87 -12.92 -10.38
N TYR A 78 -3.81 -13.31 -11.09
CA TYR A 78 -2.81 -14.25 -10.58
C TYR A 78 -2.05 -13.67 -9.39
N GLU A 79 -1.42 -12.51 -9.55
CA GLU A 79 -0.70 -11.82 -8.48
C GLU A 79 -1.61 -11.50 -7.29
N GLN A 80 -2.85 -11.08 -7.54
CA GLN A 80 -3.82 -10.79 -6.48
C GLN A 80 -4.14 -12.02 -5.63
N THR A 81 -4.17 -13.22 -6.23
CA THR A 81 -4.36 -14.47 -5.48
C THR A 81 -3.15 -14.86 -4.63
N ILE A 82 -1.94 -14.45 -5.03
CA ILE A 82 -0.73 -14.62 -4.22
C ILE A 82 -0.78 -13.66 -3.04
N VAL A 83 -1.10 -12.39 -3.29
CA VAL A 83 -1.26 -11.37 -2.24
C VAL A 83 -2.32 -11.79 -1.23
N ALA A 84 -3.48 -12.27 -1.67
CA ALA A 84 -4.55 -12.73 -0.78
C ALA A 84 -4.14 -13.84 0.21
N ARG A 85 -3.12 -14.65 -0.13
CA ARG A 85 -2.61 -15.70 0.78
C ARG A 85 -1.68 -15.16 1.85
N ASP A 86 -0.95 -14.09 1.56
CA ASP A 86 0.02 -13.46 2.45
C ASP A 86 -0.64 -12.39 3.35
N LEU A 87 -1.65 -11.69 2.81
CA LEU A 87 -2.32 -10.57 3.44
C LEU A 87 -2.83 -10.83 4.88
N PRO A 88 -3.34 -12.02 5.25
CA PRO A 88 -3.74 -12.30 6.63
C PRO A 88 -2.63 -12.09 7.66
N ALA A 89 -1.36 -12.28 7.30
CA ALA A 89 -0.23 -12.05 8.20
C ALA A 89 -0.03 -10.56 8.55
N LYS A 90 -0.59 -9.65 7.75
CA LYS A 90 -0.55 -8.19 7.95
C LYS A 90 -1.87 -7.63 8.49
N LYS A 91 -2.88 -8.48 8.73
CA LYS A 91 -4.24 -8.07 9.09
C LYS A 91 -4.26 -7.19 10.34
N ASP A 92 -3.74 -7.69 11.45
CA ASP A 92 -3.86 -7.04 12.75
C ASP A 92 -3.22 -5.64 12.71
N SER A 93 -2.04 -5.51 12.10
CA SER A 93 -1.36 -4.22 11.94
C SER A 93 -2.12 -3.25 11.02
N LEU A 94 -2.69 -3.74 9.91
CA LEU A 94 -3.48 -2.90 8.99
C LEU A 94 -4.80 -2.47 9.62
N GLU A 95 -5.47 -3.36 10.33
CA GLU A 95 -6.71 -3.08 11.06
C GLU A 95 -6.47 -2.04 12.16
N GLU A 96 -5.38 -2.19 12.92
CA GLU A 96 -5.00 -1.21 13.94
C GLU A 96 -4.62 0.14 13.31
N PHE A 97 -3.89 0.16 12.20
CA PHE A 97 -3.57 1.40 11.49
C PHE A 97 -4.83 2.13 11.02
N ILE A 98 -5.77 1.41 10.40
CA ILE A 98 -7.03 1.99 9.90
C ILE A 98 -7.90 2.48 11.06
N ASN A 99 -8.03 1.69 12.14
CA ASN A 99 -8.85 2.05 13.30
C ASN A 99 -8.29 3.22 14.13
N HIS A 100 -7.00 3.54 13.96
CA HIS A 100 -6.36 4.73 14.54
C HIS A 100 -6.25 5.88 13.53
N ASP A 101 -7.22 5.99 12.61
CA ASP A 101 -7.34 7.06 11.61
C ASP A 101 -6.16 7.14 10.62
N GLY A 102 -5.41 6.04 10.44
CA GLY A 102 -4.34 5.92 9.46
C GLY A 102 -4.86 6.10 8.03
N VAL A 103 -4.11 6.84 7.20
CA VAL A 103 -4.55 7.20 5.85
C VAL A 103 -4.29 6.06 4.87
N VAL A 104 -5.33 5.57 4.21
CA VAL A 104 -5.22 4.52 3.18
C VAL A 104 -5.78 4.99 1.84
N LEU A 105 -5.01 4.80 0.77
CA LEU A 105 -5.50 4.88 -0.60
C LEU A 105 -5.44 3.49 -1.23
N ALA A 106 -6.59 2.85 -1.37
CA ALA A 106 -6.73 1.52 -1.97
C ALA A 106 -7.45 1.59 -3.33
N ILE A 107 -6.90 0.92 -4.34
CA ILE A 107 -7.37 0.98 -5.73
C ILE A 107 -7.62 -0.43 -6.25
N CYS A 108 -8.73 -0.62 -6.98
CA CYS A 108 -9.07 -1.87 -7.67
C CYS A 108 -8.93 -3.11 -6.76
N GLY A 109 -8.00 -4.02 -7.06
CA GLY A 109 -7.70 -5.21 -6.28
C GLY A 109 -7.32 -4.92 -4.83
N GLY A 110 -6.53 -3.88 -4.57
CA GLY A 110 -6.18 -3.46 -3.21
C GLY A 110 -7.42 -3.06 -2.41
N PHE A 111 -8.37 -2.35 -3.03
CA PHE A 111 -9.64 -1.99 -2.38
C PHE A 111 -10.51 -3.22 -2.08
N GLN A 112 -10.61 -4.15 -3.04
CA GLN A 112 -11.35 -5.40 -2.86
C GLN A 112 -10.80 -6.26 -1.72
N LEU A 113 -9.47 -6.34 -1.62
CA LEU A 113 -8.77 -7.17 -0.63
C LEU A 113 -8.87 -6.64 0.80
N LEU A 114 -9.14 -5.34 1.00
CA LEU A 114 -9.43 -4.81 2.34
C LEU A 114 -10.80 -5.29 2.86
N GLY A 115 -11.78 -5.44 1.97
CA GLY A 115 -13.12 -5.87 2.31
C GLY A 115 -13.22 -7.34 2.73
N GLN A 116 -14.45 -7.84 2.88
CA GLN A 116 -14.71 -9.20 3.36
C GLN A 116 -14.25 -10.28 2.35
N TYR A 117 -14.55 -10.09 1.08
CA TYR A 117 -14.20 -11.01 -0.02
C TYR A 117 -14.45 -10.33 -1.37
N TYR A 118 -13.93 -10.95 -2.45
CA TYR A 118 -14.38 -10.70 -3.81
C TYR A 118 -14.62 -12.00 -4.57
N ILE A 119 -15.37 -11.92 -5.67
CA ILE A 119 -15.68 -13.07 -6.53
C ILE A 119 -15.06 -12.80 -7.89
N GLU A 120 -14.17 -13.67 -8.33
CA GLU A 120 -13.56 -13.63 -9.66
C GLU A 120 -14.59 -13.92 -10.75
N ALA A 121 -14.28 -13.55 -12.00
CA ALA A 121 -15.13 -13.87 -13.15
C ALA A 121 -15.39 -15.38 -13.33
N SER A 122 -14.48 -16.23 -12.82
CA SER A 122 -14.63 -17.69 -12.78
C SER A 122 -15.70 -18.20 -11.80
N GLY A 123 -16.23 -17.32 -10.94
CA GLY A 123 -17.11 -17.66 -9.81
C GLY A 123 -16.37 -18.08 -8.54
N ARG A 124 -15.03 -18.12 -8.57
CA ARG A 124 -14.22 -18.41 -7.37
C ARG A 124 -14.27 -17.25 -6.38
N ARG A 125 -14.56 -17.57 -5.12
CA ARG A 125 -14.50 -16.63 -4.00
C ARG A 125 -13.07 -16.54 -3.45
N ILE A 126 -12.60 -15.32 -3.23
CA ILE A 126 -11.32 -15.02 -2.59
C ILE A 126 -11.61 -14.18 -1.34
N GLU A 127 -11.16 -14.64 -0.18
CA GLU A 127 -11.31 -13.88 1.08
C GLU A 127 -10.40 -12.66 1.07
N GLY A 128 -10.92 -11.54 1.58
CA GLY A 128 -10.12 -10.35 1.90
C GLY A 128 -9.78 -10.30 3.39
N LEU A 129 -9.35 -9.13 3.87
CA LEU A 129 -9.02 -8.92 5.28
C LEU A 129 -10.24 -8.79 6.17
N GLY A 130 -11.33 -8.28 5.61
CA GLY A 130 -12.56 -8.01 6.34
C GLY A 130 -12.46 -6.86 7.33
N ILE A 131 -11.71 -5.82 6.97
CA ILE A 131 -11.56 -4.56 7.72
C ILE A 131 -12.62 -3.56 7.25
#